data_AF-A0A2N7DEN3-F1
#
_entry.id   AF-A0A2N7DEN3-F1
#
_cell.length_a   1.000
_cell.length_b   1.000
_cell.length_c   1.000
_cell.angle_alpha   90.00
_cell.angle_beta   90.00
_cell.angle_gamma   90.00
#
_symmetry.space_group_name_H-M   'P 1'
#
loop_
_entity.id
_entity.type
_entity.pdbx_description
1 polymer ?
#
loop_
_entity_poly.entity_id
_entity_poly.type
_entity_poly.pdbx_seq_one_letter_code
_entity_poly.pdbx_strand_id
1 'polypeptide(L)'
;MQQRIKTLACLALATSLFGCASTSSDEPQHTATTNIQLELFDKLKAQLNTASAQYKDEELEWFAARAYASMGKSLNTAQEAYSEFEHDPKQINDSDLFSSQTYGQEMTESLDAFETAHRNALETKQRVLSVMAISFENRQYLKTAKADTLFPSEFKRVEQQLKKTVDYVANNVEIDNERLVSLEKNQHQLEAKSVTKRYLGESLQQFSNQKKQRYFIDAPLVMARSEAALNKAEAFIQSSPRNHEEIQIRSDAVTFALQRADKIAQQVRDLKALPEKQYERYILNLEDVLRNIAVASSAGDYRNQTLIDHAKQIEHSMMSNQQSDQEKWQALTVELSQVKQDWQQDIETFTAQSNALSAEKQTLENQIIELQTQRSATMSNNDVLEKPQTESVVVPGDPADISPQDTEVTEPIAPKAMNNEAQANT
;
A
#
# COMPACT_ATOMS: atom_id res chain seq x y z
N MET A 1 30.68 11.08 25.42
CA MET A 1 31.75 10.05 25.30
C MET A 1 32.54 10.34 24.03
N GLN A 2 33.88 10.19 24.04
CA GLN A 2 34.81 10.41 22.91
C GLN A 2 34.65 11.71 22.08
N GLN A 3 35.47 12.72 22.41
CA GLN A 3 35.90 13.75 21.45
C GLN A 3 37.09 13.23 20.62
N ARG A 4 37.21 13.66 19.36
CA ARG A 4 38.47 13.70 18.59
C ARG A 4 38.50 15.03 17.83
N ILE A 5 39.20 16.03 18.35
CA ILE A 5 40.60 16.34 17.99
C ILE A 5 40.76 16.51 16.46
N LYS A 6 40.89 17.76 16.03
CA LYS A 6 41.51 18.16 14.76
C LYS A 6 42.56 19.23 15.08
N THR A 7 43.83 18.87 14.96
CA THR A 7 44.98 19.78 15.10
C THR A 7 45.29 20.50 13.78
N LEU A 8 46.04 21.59 13.87
CA LEU A 8 46.37 22.48 12.74
C LEU A 8 47.27 21.81 11.70
N ALA A 9 47.14 22.26 10.46
CA ALA A 9 48.25 22.39 9.52
C ALA A 9 48.03 23.64 8.64
N CYS A 10 48.50 24.81 9.09
CA CYS A 10 48.65 25.97 8.22
C CYS A 10 49.99 25.84 7.51
N LEU A 11 49.99 25.80 6.16
CA LEU A 11 51.22 25.86 5.37
C LEU A 11 51.13 27.06 4.42
N ALA A 12 51.97 28.07 4.66
CA ALA A 12 51.99 29.30 3.87
C ALA A 12 52.88 29.14 2.64
N LEU A 13 52.41 29.65 1.50
CA LEU A 13 53.24 29.91 0.33
C LEU A 13 54.19 31.08 0.63
N ALA A 14 55.49 30.85 0.51
CA ALA A 14 56.52 31.90 0.50
C ALA A 14 57.63 31.51 -0.48
N THR A 15 57.72 32.22 -1.59
CA THR A 15 58.75 32.03 -2.63
C THR A 15 60.09 32.63 -2.20
N SER A 16 61.19 31.93 -2.45
CA SER A 16 62.53 32.52 -2.48
C SER A 16 63.25 32.13 -3.77
N LEU A 17 63.84 33.12 -4.46
CA LEU A 17 64.54 32.91 -5.72
C LEU A 17 65.95 32.38 -5.47
N PHE A 18 66.37 31.41 -6.28
CA PHE A 18 67.78 31.12 -6.53
C PHE A 18 68.07 31.33 -8.01
N GLY A 19 68.80 32.40 -8.33
CA GLY A 19 69.47 32.55 -9.62
C GLY A 19 70.90 32.07 -9.49
N CYS A 20 71.32 31.12 -10.33
CA CYS A 20 72.72 30.80 -10.59
C CYS A 20 73.03 31.14 -12.05
N ALA A 21 74.22 31.70 -12.29
CA ALA A 21 74.62 32.19 -13.60
C ALA A 21 75.29 31.10 -14.45
N SER A 22 75.06 31.21 -15.76
CA SER A 22 75.88 30.76 -16.90
C SER A 22 77.15 29.94 -16.63
N THR A 23 77.26 28.78 -17.27
CA THR A 23 78.28 28.59 -18.33
C THR A 23 77.92 27.43 -19.28
N SER A 24 78.57 27.43 -20.44
CA SER A 24 78.29 26.61 -21.63
C SER A 24 78.59 25.10 -21.52
N SER A 25 77.73 24.28 -22.15
CA SER A 25 78.08 23.03 -22.85
C SER A 25 77.00 22.73 -23.90
N ASP A 26 77.39 22.42 -25.14
CA ASP A 26 76.48 21.94 -26.19
C ASP A 26 76.21 20.43 -26.04
N GLU A 27 75.00 20.05 -25.63
CA GLU A 27 74.45 18.69 -25.81
C GLU A 27 72.89 18.74 -25.89
N PRO A 28 72.21 17.72 -26.45
CA PRO A 28 70.92 17.90 -27.11
C PRO A 28 69.70 17.97 -26.15
N GLN A 29 69.16 19.18 -25.95
CA GLN A 29 67.97 19.41 -25.10
C GLN A 29 66.63 18.89 -25.64
N HIS A 30 66.57 18.30 -26.85
CA HIS A 30 65.31 17.97 -27.52
C HIS A 30 64.46 16.86 -26.86
N THR A 31 65.02 16.01 -26.00
CA THR A 31 64.29 14.86 -25.44
C THR A 31 63.44 15.19 -24.21
N ALA A 32 63.90 16.09 -23.33
CA ALA A 32 63.19 16.42 -22.09
C ALA A 32 61.87 17.16 -22.37
N THR A 33 61.88 18.12 -23.29
CA THR A 33 60.70 18.92 -23.66
C THR A 33 59.60 18.07 -24.27
N THR A 34 59.93 17.08 -25.11
CA THR A 34 58.95 16.20 -25.76
C THR A 34 58.21 15.32 -24.75
N ASN A 35 58.87 14.83 -23.70
CA ASN A 35 58.20 14.04 -22.65
C ASN A 35 57.15 14.87 -21.89
N ILE A 36 57.49 16.12 -21.55
CA ILE A 36 56.59 17.05 -20.84
C ILE A 36 55.38 17.43 -21.73
N GLN A 37 55.60 17.62 -23.03
CA GLN A 37 54.51 17.85 -24.00
C GLN A 37 53.56 16.66 -24.09
N LEU A 38 54.08 15.43 -24.08
CA LEU A 38 53.26 14.21 -24.13
C LEU A 38 52.41 14.03 -22.85
N GLU A 39 53.00 14.27 -21.67
CA GLU A 39 52.28 14.20 -20.39
C GLU A 39 51.15 15.25 -20.32
N LEU A 40 51.40 16.48 -20.79
CA LEU A 40 50.38 17.53 -20.86
C LEU A 40 49.26 17.17 -21.85
N PHE A 41 49.60 16.60 -23.02
CA PHE A 41 48.64 16.13 -24.01
C PHE A 41 47.70 15.06 -23.43
N ASP A 42 48.24 14.00 -22.83
CA ASP A 42 47.44 12.92 -22.25
C ASP A 42 46.56 13.43 -21.08
N LYS A 43 47.10 14.35 -20.25
CA LYS A 43 46.34 15.00 -19.18
C LYS A 43 45.14 15.79 -19.73
N LEU A 44 45.35 16.69 -20.69
CA LEU A 44 44.29 17.51 -21.26
C LEU A 44 43.27 16.66 -22.01
N LYS A 45 43.70 15.62 -22.73
CA LYS A 45 42.83 14.63 -23.38
C LYS A 45 41.96 13.89 -22.35
N ALA A 46 42.50 13.52 -21.18
CA ALA A 46 41.73 12.91 -20.10
C ALA A 46 40.71 13.89 -19.46
N GLN A 47 41.08 15.16 -19.25
CA GLN A 47 40.15 16.19 -18.78
C GLN A 47 39.04 16.47 -19.80
N LEU A 48 39.34 16.56 -21.10
CA LEU A 48 38.36 16.76 -22.17
C LEU A 48 37.33 15.62 -22.25
N ASN A 49 37.80 14.38 -22.14
CA ASN A 49 36.91 13.21 -22.08
C ASN A 49 36.02 13.23 -20.83
N THR A 50 36.55 13.69 -19.70
CA THR A 50 35.81 13.83 -18.44
C THR A 50 34.74 14.93 -18.53
N ALA A 51 35.08 16.10 -19.08
CA ALA A 51 34.13 17.18 -19.35
C ALA A 51 33.04 16.76 -20.36
N SER A 52 33.43 16.08 -21.44
CA SER A 52 32.51 15.51 -22.43
C SER A 52 31.58 14.42 -21.88
N ALA A 53 31.94 13.78 -20.76
CA ALA A 53 31.06 12.86 -20.03
C ALA A 53 30.13 13.62 -19.07
N GLN A 54 30.65 14.61 -18.32
CA GLN A 54 29.88 15.41 -17.37
C GLN A 54 28.81 16.29 -18.07
N TYR A 55 29.08 16.77 -19.29
CA TYR A 55 28.11 17.54 -20.07
C TYR A 55 26.87 16.74 -20.52
N LYS A 56 26.84 15.41 -20.31
CA LYS A 56 25.70 14.54 -20.67
C LYS A 56 24.62 14.43 -19.58
N ASP A 57 24.76 15.09 -18.43
CA ASP A 57 23.67 15.20 -17.45
C ASP A 57 22.65 16.27 -17.91
N GLU A 58 21.69 15.85 -18.73
CA GLU A 58 20.58 16.69 -19.22
C GLU A 58 19.72 17.28 -18.07
N GLU A 59 19.73 16.71 -16.85
CA GLU A 59 19.04 17.35 -15.72
C GLU A 59 19.71 18.68 -15.33
N LEU A 60 21.02 18.86 -15.55
CA LEU A 60 21.70 20.13 -15.30
C LEU A 60 21.16 21.26 -16.20
N GLU A 61 20.71 20.95 -17.42
CA GLU A 61 20.00 21.94 -18.25
C GLU A 61 18.67 22.34 -17.59
N TRP A 62 17.90 21.35 -17.12
CA TRP A 62 16.58 21.61 -16.53
C TRP A 62 16.66 22.41 -15.23
N PHE A 63 17.66 22.14 -14.37
CA PHE A 63 17.87 22.84 -13.09
C PHE A 63 18.70 24.12 -13.18
N ALA A 64 19.66 24.19 -14.11
CA ALA A 64 20.72 25.21 -14.10
C ALA A 64 21.11 25.70 -15.52
N ALA A 65 20.14 25.82 -16.43
CA ALA A 65 20.30 26.20 -17.85
C ALA A 65 21.39 27.24 -18.17
N ARG A 66 21.55 28.31 -17.39
CA ARG A 66 22.61 29.33 -17.61
C ARG A 66 24.02 28.76 -17.38
N ALA A 67 24.21 27.98 -16.32
CA ALA A 67 25.47 27.32 -16.02
C ALA A 67 25.76 26.19 -17.03
N TYR A 68 24.73 25.42 -17.40
CA TYR A 68 24.83 24.38 -18.42
C TYR A 68 25.18 24.95 -19.82
N ALA A 69 24.60 26.08 -20.22
CA ALA A 69 25.00 26.77 -21.45
C ALA A 69 26.45 27.27 -21.39
N SER A 70 26.95 27.66 -20.21
CA SER A 70 28.37 28.00 -20.01
C SER A 70 29.28 26.77 -20.09
N MET A 71 28.86 25.61 -19.55
CA MET A 71 29.55 24.33 -19.74
C MET A 71 29.64 23.99 -21.24
N GLY A 72 28.54 24.07 -21.97
CA GLY A 72 28.50 23.78 -23.40
C GLY A 72 29.42 24.67 -24.22
N LYS A 73 29.44 25.99 -23.94
CA LYS A 73 30.37 26.91 -24.60
C LYS A 73 31.83 26.57 -24.29
N SER A 74 32.18 26.40 -23.01
CA SER A 74 33.54 26.11 -22.58
C SER A 74 34.04 24.75 -23.10
N LEU A 75 33.17 23.75 -23.17
CA LEU A 75 33.50 22.46 -23.77
C LEU A 75 33.76 22.58 -25.28
N ASN A 76 32.96 23.37 -26.01
CA ASN A 76 33.16 23.58 -27.44
C ASN A 76 34.52 24.23 -27.72
N THR A 77 34.89 25.29 -27.00
CA THR A 77 36.21 25.94 -27.15
C THR A 77 37.36 25.01 -26.74
N ALA A 78 37.19 24.16 -25.71
CA ALA A 78 38.17 23.14 -25.38
C ALA A 78 38.30 22.04 -26.46
N GLN A 79 37.23 21.73 -27.20
CA GLN A 79 37.23 20.79 -28.33
C GLN A 79 37.86 21.41 -29.58
N GLU A 80 37.57 22.69 -29.86
CA GLU A 80 38.18 23.48 -30.93
C GLU A 80 39.70 23.56 -30.75
N ALA A 81 40.17 24.06 -29.60
CA ALA A 81 41.60 24.17 -29.29
C ALA A 81 42.32 22.81 -29.28
N TYR A 82 41.67 21.73 -28.82
CA TYR A 82 42.22 20.37 -28.88
C TYR A 82 42.38 19.85 -30.32
N SER A 83 41.46 20.20 -31.23
CA SER A 83 41.45 19.69 -32.60
C SER A 83 42.67 20.14 -33.42
N GLU A 84 43.23 21.32 -33.09
CA GLU A 84 44.44 21.86 -33.73
C GLU A 84 45.71 21.04 -33.40
N PHE A 85 45.73 20.28 -32.29
CA PHE A 85 46.91 19.48 -31.89
C PHE A 85 46.64 17.99 -31.60
N GLU A 86 45.42 17.47 -31.82
CA GLU A 86 45.10 16.03 -31.62
C GLU A 86 46.05 15.10 -32.41
N HIS A 87 46.44 15.50 -33.62
CA HIS A 87 47.27 14.68 -34.52
C HIS A 87 48.78 14.95 -34.41
N ASP A 88 49.21 16.04 -33.76
CA ASP A 88 50.62 16.34 -33.49
C ASP A 88 50.76 17.07 -32.14
N PRO A 89 51.02 16.33 -31.04
CA PRO A 89 51.13 16.89 -29.69
C PRO A 89 52.19 17.99 -29.49
N LYS A 90 53.06 18.25 -30.48
CA LYS A 90 54.02 19.37 -30.43
C LYS A 90 53.32 20.72 -30.55
N GLN A 91 52.24 20.79 -31.31
CA GLN A 91 51.50 22.00 -31.65
C GLN A 91 50.71 22.57 -30.45
N ILE A 92 50.69 21.86 -29.32
CA ILE A 92 50.15 22.33 -28.03
C ILE A 92 50.75 23.66 -27.52
N ASN A 93 51.94 24.05 -28.01
CA ASN A 93 52.61 25.31 -27.70
C ASN A 93 52.53 26.35 -28.84
N ASP A 94 51.86 26.02 -29.95
CA ASP A 94 51.63 26.94 -31.05
C ASP A 94 50.37 27.79 -30.77
N SER A 95 50.25 28.91 -31.49
CA SER A 95 49.19 29.92 -31.35
C SER A 95 48.64 30.30 -32.72
N ASP A 96 47.34 30.62 -32.79
CA ASP A 96 46.78 31.30 -33.96
C ASP A 96 47.46 32.66 -34.21
N LEU A 97 47.49 33.08 -35.47
CA LEU A 97 48.14 34.30 -35.96
C LEU A 97 47.57 35.60 -35.35
N PHE A 98 46.37 35.54 -34.74
CA PHE A 98 45.76 36.66 -34.03
C PHE A 98 45.68 36.46 -32.50
N SER A 99 46.16 35.33 -31.96
CA SER A 99 46.16 35.00 -30.54
C SER A 99 47.53 35.21 -29.88
N SER A 100 47.52 35.59 -28.59
CA SER A 100 48.72 35.61 -27.74
C SER A 100 48.79 34.41 -26.78
N GLN A 101 47.93 33.42 -26.98
CA GLN A 101 47.71 32.25 -26.13
C GLN A 101 47.97 30.98 -26.94
N THR A 102 48.58 29.95 -26.35
CA THR A 102 48.78 28.67 -27.06
C THR A 102 47.53 27.80 -27.03
N TYR A 103 47.37 26.88 -27.98
CA TYR A 103 46.21 25.97 -27.98
C TYR A 103 46.10 25.15 -26.68
N GLY A 104 47.24 24.74 -26.09
CA GLY A 104 47.26 24.08 -24.78
C GLY A 104 46.83 24.98 -23.62
N GLN A 105 47.12 26.29 -23.68
CA GLN A 105 46.65 27.26 -22.69
C GLN A 105 45.15 27.55 -22.84
N GLU A 106 44.67 27.77 -24.07
CA GLU A 106 43.25 28.01 -24.36
C GLU A 106 42.39 26.80 -23.98
N MET A 107 42.85 25.58 -24.27
CA MET A 107 42.22 24.35 -23.81
C MET A 107 42.21 24.22 -22.28
N THR A 108 43.31 24.60 -21.60
CA THR A 108 43.37 24.57 -20.13
C THR A 108 42.37 25.55 -19.51
N GLU A 109 42.36 26.81 -19.93
CA GLU A 109 41.43 27.82 -19.42
C GLU A 109 39.97 27.49 -19.75
N SER A 110 39.71 26.89 -20.92
CA SER A 110 38.39 26.41 -21.30
C SER A 110 37.92 25.24 -20.43
N LEU A 111 38.82 24.34 -20.02
CA LEU A 111 38.50 23.25 -19.09
C LEU A 111 38.31 23.75 -17.65
N ASP A 112 39.11 24.69 -17.16
CA ASP A 112 38.93 25.33 -15.85
C ASP A 112 37.60 26.12 -15.77
N ALA A 113 37.22 26.78 -16.88
CA ALA A 113 35.93 27.43 -17.05
C ALA A 113 34.77 26.41 -17.08
N PHE A 114 34.96 25.25 -17.75
CA PHE A 114 34.00 24.14 -17.73
C PHE A 114 33.80 23.59 -16.31
N GLU A 115 34.88 23.24 -15.60
CA GLU A 115 34.81 22.70 -14.23
C GLU A 115 34.14 23.69 -13.27
N THR A 116 34.44 24.99 -13.43
CA THR A 116 33.77 26.07 -12.68
C THR A 116 32.27 26.14 -13.01
N ALA A 117 31.89 26.10 -14.28
CA ALA A 117 30.49 26.12 -14.69
C ALA A 117 29.72 24.87 -14.22
N HIS A 118 30.34 23.69 -14.29
CA HIS A 118 29.78 22.42 -13.83
C HIS A 118 29.57 22.41 -12.31
N ARG A 119 30.56 22.85 -11.52
CA ARG A 119 30.40 23.00 -10.07
C ARG A 119 29.25 23.96 -9.74
N ASN A 120 29.19 25.12 -10.41
CA ASN A 120 28.10 26.09 -10.22
C ASN A 120 26.72 25.50 -10.61
N ALA A 121 26.66 24.62 -11.62
CA ALA A 121 25.43 23.93 -12.02
C ALA A 121 24.96 22.91 -10.96
N LEU A 122 25.89 22.15 -10.37
CA LEU A 122 25.62 21.22 -9.27
C LEU A 122 25.15 21.94 -8.00
N GLU A 123 25.84 23.00 -7.59
CA GLU A 123 25.45 23.87 -6.47
C GLU A 123 24.04 24.47 -6.70
N THR A 124 23.74 24.87 -7.94
CA THR A 124 22.43 25.38 -8.33
C THR A 124 21.34 24.30 -8.28
N LYS A 125 21.59 23.09 -8.81
CA LYS A 125 20.68 21.92 -8.74
C LYS A 125 20.32 21.59 -7.29
N GLN A 126 21.32 21.53 -6.40
CA GLN A 126 21.11 21.30 -4.96
C GLN A 126 20.30 22.42 -4.30
N ARG A 127 20.61 23.69 -4.58
CA ARG A 127 19.89 24.84 -4.01
C ARG A 127 18.42 24.88 -4.46
N VAL A 128 18.15 24.64 -5.74
CA VAL A 128 16.78 24.58 -6.29
C VAL A 128 15.99 23.43 -5.64
N LEU A 129 16.57 22.22 -5.57
CA LEU A 129 15.92 21.06 -4.93
C LEU A 129 15.60 21.32 -3.44
N SER A 130 16.50 21.99 -2.72
CA SER A 130 16.31 22.35 -1.31
C SER A 130 15.21 23.41 -1.12
N VAL A 131 15.27 24.53 -1.86
CA VAL A 131 14.31 25.64 -1.76
C VAL A 131 12.91 25.24 -2.22
N MET A 132 12.81 24.35 -3.21
CA MET A 132 11.54 23.98 -3.86
C MET A 132 11.06 22.56 -3.51
N ALA A 133 11.52 21.97 -2.40
CA ALA A 133 11.24 20.59 -2.01
C ALA A 133 9.72 20.27 -2.01
N ILE A 134 8.90 21.12 -1.37
CA ILE A 134 7.43 21.00 -1.32
C ILE A 134 6.84 21.06 -2.74
N SER A 135 7.28 22.03 -3.55
CA SER A 135 6.87 22.15 -4.95
C SER A 135 7.22 20.92 -5.81
N PHE A 136 8.29 20.18 -5.49
CA PHE A 136 8.63 18.92 -6.16
C PHE A 136 7.84 17.71 -5.63
N GLU A 137 7.57 17.64 -4.33
CA GLU A 137 6.68 16.63 -3.74
C GLU A 137 5.27 16.72 -4.33
N ASN A 138 4.71 17.94 -4.37
CA ASN A 138 3.43 18.25 -5.01
C ASN A 138 3.41 17.82 -6.49
N ARG A 139 4.51 18.04 -7.23
CA ARG A 139 4.64 17.62 -8.63
C ARG A 139 4.53 16.10 -8.79
N GLN A 140 5.15 15.34 -7.88
CA GLN A 140 5.05 13.87 -7.88
C GLN A 140 3.62 13.43 -7.54
N TYR A 141 3.05 13.99 -6.47
CA TYR A 141 1.70 13.65 -6.02
C TYR A 141 0.62 13.97 -7.07
N LEU A 142 0.75 15.08 -7.81
CA LEU A 142 -0.14 15.42 -8.92
C LEU A 142 -0.18 14.34 -10.03
N LYS A 143 0.94 13.66 -10.30
CA LYS A 143 0.99 12.52 -11.23
C LYS A 143 0.28 11.29 -10.63
N THR A 144 0.49 11.00 -9.35
CA THR A 144 -0.22 9.94 -8.62
C THR A 144 -1.74 10.17 -8.60
N ALA A 145 -2.18 11.43 -8.45
CA ALA A 145 -3.56 11.86 -8.56
C ALA A 145 -4.12 11.89 -10.01
N LYS A 146 -3.30 11.54 -11.01
CA LYS A 146 -3.61 11.55 -12.46
C LYS A 146 -4.06 12.92 -12.98
N ALA A 147 -3.54 14.00 -12.41
CA ALA A 147 -3.87 15.38 -12.82
C ALA A 147 -3.45 15.68 -14.28
N ASP A 148 -2.39 15.02 -14.76
CA ASP A 148 -1.93 15.03 -16.14
C ASP A 148 -2.97 14.47 -17.13
N THR A 149 -3.70 13.43 -16.73
CA THR A 149 -4.69 12.72 -17.53
C THR A 149 -6.08 13.36 -17.38
N LEU A 150 -6.45 13.77 -16.16
CA LEU A 150 -7.75 14.36 -15.84
C LEU A 150 -7.84 15.83 -16.28
N PHE A 151 -6.73 16.59 -16.18
CA PHE A 151 -6.68 18.03 -16.41
C PHE A 151 -5.39 18.45 -17.17
N PRO A 152 -5.07 17.86 -18.34
CA PRO A 152 -3.79 18.04 -19.05
C PRO A 152 -3.41 19.50 -19.32
N SER A 153 -4.39 20.36 -19.64
CA SER A 153 -4.15 21.79 -19.91
C SER A 153 -3.77 22.59 -18.66
N GLU A 154 -4.20 22.15 -17.47
CA GLU A 154 -3.90 22.80 -16.19
C GLU A 154 -2.61 22.25 -15.61
N PHE A 155 -2.40 20.93 -15.68
CA PHE A 155 -1.12 20.30 -15.37
C PHE A 155 0.04 20.90 -16.18
N LYS A 156 -0.15 21.10 -17.50
CA LYS A 156 0.86 21.77 -18.35
C LYS A 156 1.16 23.21 -17.92
N ARG A 157 0.17 23.97 -17.43
CA ARG A 157 0.37 25.33 -16.90
C ARG A 157 1.15 25.31 -15.60
N VAL A 158 0.86 24.37 -14.70
CA VAL A 158 1.58 24.16 -13.44
C VAL A 158 3.03 23.75 -13.69
N GLU A 159 3.29 22.81 -14.62
CA GLU A 159 4.66 22.44 -15.02
C GLU A 159 5.44 23.64 -15.63
N GLN A 160 4.79 24.47 -16.43
CA GLN A 160 5.39 25.70 -16.97
C GLN A 160 5.65 26.76 -15.89
N GLN A 161 4.80 26.86 -14.86
CA GLN A 161 5.05 27.73 -13.71
C GLN A 161 6.20 27.19 -12.86
N LEU A 162 6.24 25.88 -12.61
CA LEU A 162 7.33 25.20 -11.90
C LEU A 162 8.68 25.48 -12.56
N LYS A 163 8.82 25.25 -13.88
CA LYS A 163 10.07 25.54 -14.60
C LYS A 163 10.44 27.03 -14.53
N LYS A 164 9.49 27.96 -14.69
CA LYS A 164 9.76 29.40 -14.51
C LYS A 164 10.21 29.77 -13.09
N THR A 165 9.74 29.07 -12.06
CA THR A 165 10.18 29.28 -10.68
C THR A 165 11.55 28.66 -10.42
N VAL A 166 11.82 27.48 -11.00
CA VAL A 166 13.16 26.87 -11.03
C VAL A 166 14.16 27.80 -11.69
N ASP A 167 13.84 28.34 -12.87
CA ASP A 167 14.69 29.30 -13.58
C ASP A 167 14.88 30.61 -12.78
N TYR A 168 13.85 31.08 -12.07
CA TYR A 168 13.98 32.23 -11.18
C TYR A 168 14.95 31.94 -10.02
N VAL A 169 14.74 30.85 -9.28
CA VAL A 169 15.61 30.47 -8.14
C VAL A 169 17.03 30.24 -8.65
N ALA A 170 17.21 29.49 -9.74
CA ALA A 170 18.52 29.19 -10.31
C ALA A 170 19.35 30.44 -10.63
N ASN A 171 18.71 31.51 -11.14
CA ASN A 171 19.40 32.72 -11.60
C ASN A 171 19.48 33.86 -10.57
N ASN A 172 18.86 33.75 -9.39
CA ASN A 172 18.84 34.81 -8.37
C ASN A 172 19.32 34.30 -7.00
N VAL A 173 19.90 35.21 -6.20
CA VAL A 173 20.30 34.95 -4.80
C VAL A 173 19.08 35.09 -3.87
N GLU A 174 18.27 36.12 -4.07
CA GLU A 174 17.04 36.35 -3.33
C GLU A 174 15.90 35.45 -3.84
N ILE A 175 15.07 34.98 -2.91
CA ILE A 175 13.98 34.06 -3.18
C ILE A 175 12.65 34.82 -3.25
N ASP A 176 11.99 34.73 -4.41
CA ASP A 176 10.64 35.26 -4.63
C ASP A 176 9.62 34.34 -3.95
N ASN A 177 9.36 34.63 -2.67
CA ASN A 177 8.42 33.87 -1.84
C ASN A 177 6.97 33.94 -2.36
N GLU A 178 6.56 35.05 -3.00
CA GLU A 178 5.21 35.17 -3.58
C GLU A 178 5.04 34.21 -4.75
N ARG A 179 6.08 34.03 -5.59
CA ARG A 179 6.11 33.06 -6.68
C ARG A 179 6.10 31.61 -6.20
N LEU A 180 6.79 31.29 -5.09
CA LEU A 180 6.72 29.97 -4.46
C LEU A 180 5.30 29.68 -3.95
N VAL A 181 4.75 30.57 -3.12
CA VAL A 181 3.39 30.43 -2.57
C VAL A 181 2.33 30.38 -3.68
N SER A 182 2.51 31.14 -4.77
CA SER A 182 1.65 31.09 -5.96
C SER A 182 1.73 29.76 -6.70
N LEU A 183 2.92 29.17 -6.84
CA LEU A 183 3.10 27.86 -7.45
C LEU A 183 2.44 26.77 -6.60
N GLU A 184 2.71 26.74 -5.30
CA GLU A 184 2.22 25.72 -4.38
C GLU A 184 0.70 25.79 -4.21
N LYS A 185 0.13 27.01 -4.18
CA LYS A 185 -1.32 27.23 -4.24
C LYS A 185 -1.94 26.68 -5.52
N ASN A 186 -1.32 26.91 -6.68
CA ASN A 186 -1.83 26.42 -7.97
C ASN A 186 -1.70 24.89 -8.09
N GLN A 187 -0.64 24.31 -7.52
CA GLN A 187 -0.50 22.85 -7.37
C GLN A 187 -1.60 22.27 -6.48
N HIS A 188 -1.79 22.81 -5.27
CA HIS A 188 -2.82 22.36 -4.31
C HIS A 188 -4.24 22.48 -4.89
N GLN A 189 -4.54 23.55 -5.64
CA GLN A 189 -5.81 23.69 -6.34
C GLN A 189 -6.03 22.60 -7.40
N LEU A 190 -5.01 22.29 -8.20
CA LEU A 190 -5.08 21.21 -9.20
C LEU A 190 -5.16 19.82 -8.52
N GLU A 191 -4.50 19.65 -7.38
CA GLU A 191 -4.53 18.45 -6.56
C GLU A 191 -5.95 18.19 -6.03
N ALA A 192 -6.51 19.15 -5.30
CA ALA A 192 -7.87 19.08 -4.78
C ALA A 192 -8.92 18.90 -5.90
N LYS A 193 -8.75 19.57 -7.05
CA LYS A 193 -9.63 19.40 -8.21
C LYS A 193 -9.55 17.98 -8.80
N SER A 194 -8.36 17.39 -8.86
CA SER A 194 -8.15 16.01 -9.35
C SER A 194 -8.80 14.99 -8.40
N VAL A 195 -8.66 15.21 -7.09
CA VAL A 195 -9.30 14.40 -6.04
C VAL A 195 -10.83 14.56 -6.07
N THR A 196 -11.37 15.78 -6.15
CA THR A 196 -12.82 16.02 -6.31
C THR A 196 -13.35 15.31 -7.55
N LYS A 197 -12.64 15.37 -8.69
CA LYS A 197 -13.06 14.69 -9.92
C LYS A 197 -13.03 13.16 -9.81
N ARG A 198 -12.07 12.60 -9.05
CA ARG A 198 -11.94 11.15 -8.80
C ARG A 198 -13.03 10.61 -7.87
N TYR A 199 -13.32 11.28 -6.75
CA TYR A 199 -14.22 10.77 -5.71
C TYR A 199 -15.67 11.26 -5.91
N LEU A 200 -15.87 12.59 -6.05
CA LEU A 200 -17.22 13.19 -6.14
C LEU A 200 -17.73 13.35 -7.57
N GLY A 201 -16.96 12.95 -8.58
CA GLY A 201 -17.26 13.22 -10.00
C GLY A 201 -18.62 12.69 -10.48
N GLU A 202 -19.02 11.50 -10.05
CA GLU A 202 -20.33 10.91 -10.37
C GLU A 202 -21.46 11.53 -9.54
N SER A 203 -21.22 11.73 -8.24
CA SER A 203 -22.17 12.38 -7.32
C SER A 203 -22.54 13.80 -7.75
N LEU A 204 -21.59 14.60 -8.23
CA LEU A 204 -21.83 15.93 -8.80
C LEU A 204 -22.70 15.86 -10.07
N GLN A 205 -22.49 14.85 -10.92
CA GLN A 205 -23.32 14.61 -12.11
C GLN A 205 -24.73 14.15 -11.75
N GLN A 206 -24.88 13.25 -10.78
CA GLN A 206 -26.17 12.82 -10.24
C GLN A 206 -26.94 14.00 -9.66
N PHE A 207 -26.33 14.81 -8.80
CA PHE A 207 -26.95 16.00 -8.21
C PHE A 207 -27.39 17.03 -9.24
N SER A 208 -26.55 17.28 -10.27
CA SER A 208 -26.91 18.12 -11.42
C SER A 208 -28.15 17.60 -12.15
N ASN A 209 -28.26 16.29 -12.34
CA ASN A 209 -29.42 15.67 -12.99
C ASN A 209 -30.67 15.71 -12.12
N GLN A 210 -30.57 15.48 -10.81
CA GLN A 210 -31.69 15.61 -9.86
C GLN A 210 -32.22 17.06 -9.78
N LYS A 211 -31.34 18.06 -9.86
CA LYS A 211 -31.73 19.48 -10.01
C LYS A 211 -32.50 19.73 -11.32
N LYS A 212 -32.02 19.22 -12.47
CA LYS A 212 -32.73 19.32 -13.76
C LYS A 212 -34.11 18.63 -13.71
N GLN A 213 -34.21 17.47 -13.06
CA GLN A 213 -35.44 16.71 -12.84
C GLN A 213 -36.37 17.32 -11.77
N ARG A 214 -36.02 18.50 -11.22
CA ARG A 214 -36.80 19.27 -10.24
C ARG A 214 -37.11 18.54 -8.92
N TYR A 215 -36.20 17.67 -8.46
CA TYR A 215 -36.40 16.91 -7.21
C TYR A 215 -36.56 17.80 -5.96
N PHE A 216 -36.19 19.08 -6.02
CA PHE A 216 -36.48 20.06 -4.96
C PHE A 216 -37.98 20.36 -4.76
N ILE A 217 -38.86 20.03 -5.72
CA ILE A 217 -40.33 20.20 -5.61
C ILE A 217 -40.98 19.02 -4.85
N ASP A 218 -40.35 17.84 -4.92
CA ASP A 218 -40.87 16.59 -4.35
C ASP A 218 -40.16 16.21 -3.06
N ALA A 219 -38.86 16.48 -2.98
CA ALA A 219 -37.99 16.05 -1.89
C ALA A 219 -37.09 17.18 -1.33
N PRO A 220 -37.61 18.41 -1.06
CA PRO A 220 -36.80 19.58 -0.73
C PRO A 220 -35.86 19.36 0.46
N LEU A 221 -36.35 18.77 1.55
CA LEU A 221 -35.58 18.56 2.78
C LEU A 221 -34.37 17.63 2.58
N VAL A 222 -34.43 16.68 1.64
CA VAL A 222 -33.35 15.71 1.40
C VAL A 222 -32.45 16.13 0.24
N MET A 223 -32.96 16.88 -0.73
CA MET A 223 -32.12 17.63 -1.67
C MET A 223 -31.21 18.62 -0.94
N ALA A 224 -31.75 19.39 0.02
CA ALA A 224 -30.96 20.32 0.83
C ALA A 224 -29.91 19.61 1.72
N ARG A 225 -30.23 18.43 2.27
CA ARG A 225 -29.24 17.60 2.99
C ARG A 225 -28.14 17.07 2.08
N SER A 226 -28.48 16.68 0.84
CA SER A 226 -27.51 16.19 -0.14
C SER A 226 -26.59 17.30 -0.64
N GLU A 227 -27.12 18.51 -0.84
CA GLU A 227 -26.33 19.71 -1.14
C GLU A 227 -25.39 20.06 0.02
N ALA A 228 -25.88 20.04 1.26
CA ALA A 228 -25.05 20.27 2.44
C ALA A 228 -23.98 19.18 2.65
N ALA A 229 -24.25 17.94 2.24
CA ALA A 229 -23.25 16.86 2.23
C ALA A 229 -22.17 17.08 1.15
N LEU A 230 -22.57 17.40 -0.08
CA LEU A 230 -21.65 17.71 -1.19
C LEU A 230 -20.72 18.88 -0.82
N ASN A 231 -21.29 20.01 -0.37
CA ASN A 231 -20.51 21.19 -0.01
C ASN A 231 -19.51 20.89 1.13
N LYS A 232 -19.85 20.00 2.08
CA LYS A 232 -18.94 19.55 3.15
C LYS A 232 -17.85 18.59 2.67
N ALA A 233 -18.14 17.76 1.67
CA ALA A 233 -17.16 16.87 1.06
C ALA A 233 -16.19 17.65 0.17
N GLU A 234 -16.69 18.55 -0.67
CA GLU A 234 -15.86 19.45 -1.50
C GLU A 234 -14.98 20.35 -0.65
N ALA A 235 -15.52 21.01 0.38
CA ALA A 235 -14.72 21.84 1.29
C ALA A 235 -13.61 21.06 2.00
N PHE A 236 -13.87 19.80 2.38
CA PHE A 236 -12.86 18.93 2.99
C PHE A 236 -11.77 18.50 2.00
N ILE A 237 -12.13 18.19 0.74
CA ILE A 237 -11.13 17.91 -0.31
C ILE A 237 -10.28 19.16 -0.61
N GLN A 238 -10.87 20.37 -0.56
CA GLN A 238 -10.13 21.62 -0.73
C GLN A 238 -9.18 21.93 0.44
N SER A 239 -9.49 21.51 1.68
CA SER A 239 -8.60 21.69 2.83
C SER A 239 -7.58 20.55 3.02
N SER A 240 -7.90 19.34 2.58
CA SER A 240 -7.17 18.12 2.98
C SER A 240 -7.20 17.03 1.88
N PRO A 241 -6.76 17.33 0.64
CA PRO A 241 -6.91 16.45 -0.53
C PRO A 241 -6.21 15.07 -0.41
N ARG A 242 -5.25 14.93 0.49
CA ARG A 242 -4.48 13.69 0.72
C ARG A 242 -5.08 12.75 1.77
N ASN A 243 -6.10 13.17 2.52
CA ASN A 243 -6.77 12.31 3.50
C ASN A 243 -7.80 11.40 2.80
N HIS A 244 -7.30 10.39 2.09
CA HIS A 244 -8.11 9.52 1.24
C HIS A 244 -9.20 8.73 1.97
N GLU A 245 -8.98 8.38 3.23
CA GLU A 245 -9.94 7.63 4.06
C GLU A 245 -11.16 8.49 4.41
N GLU A 246 -10.92 9.68 4.99
CA GLU A 246 -12.01 10.61 5.33
C GLU A 246 -12.70 11.19 4.08
N ILE A 247 -11.98 11.31 2.96
CA ILE A 247 -12.56 11.64 1.65
C ILE A 247 -13.49 10.53 1.15
N GLN A 248 -13.10 9.26 1.28
CA GLN A 248 -13.94 8.12 0.89
C GLN A 248 -15.23 8.09 1.73
N ILE A 249 -15.11 8.17 3.06
CA ILE A 249 -16.25 8.21 3.99
C ILE A 249 -17.24 9.33 3.62
N ARG A 250 -16.72 10.52 3.30
CA ARG A 250 -17.56 11.67 2.86
C ARG A 250 -18.18 11.46 1.48
N SER A 251 -17.46 10.83 0.55
CA SER A 251 -17.95 10.49 -0.79
C SER A 251 -19.10 9.48 -0.73
N ASP A 252 -19.00 8.48 0.14
CA ASP A 252 -20.03 7.46 0.33
C ASP A 252 -21.27 8.05 1.03
N ALA A 253 -21.07 8.91 2.05
CA ALA A 253 -22.16 9.64 2.69
C ALA A 253 -22.91 10.58 1.72
N VAL A 254 -22.19 11.23 0.79
CA VAL A 254 -22.78 12.01 -0.31
C VAL A 254 -23.57 11.13 -1.26
N THR A 255 -22.98 10.01 -1.70
CA THR A 255 -23.60 9.06 -2.64
C THR A 255 -24.91 8.50 -2.06
N PHE A 256 -24.89 8.08 -0.79
CA PHE A 256 -26.08 7.65 -0.06
C PHE A 256 -27.13 8.76 0.06
N ALA A 257 -26.74 10.00 0.37
CA ALA A 257 -27.68 11.12 0.46
C ALA A 257 -28.40 11.37 -0.88
N LEU A 258 -27.66 11.35 -2.00
CA LEU A 258 -28.21 11.54 -3.34
C LEU A 258 -29.12 10.37 -3.78
N GLN A 259 -28.74 9.12 -3.48
CA GLN A 259 -29.61 7.95 -3.70
C GLN A 259 -30.89 8.02 -2.84
N ARG A 260 -30.79 8.50 -1.60
CA ARG A 260 -31.95 8.70 -0.72
C ARG A 260 -32.85 9.84 -1.20
N ALA A 261 -32.29 10.88 -1.80
CA ALA A 261 -33.05 11.96 -2.44
C ALA A 261 -33.80 11.46 -3.69
N ASP A 262 -33.20 10.54 -4.47
CA ASP A 262 -33.85 9.86 -5.60
C ASP A 262 -35.10 9.09 -5.18
N LYS A 263 -34.97 8.21 -4.18
CA LYS A 263 -36.09 7.38 -3.73
C LYS A 263 -37.22 8.17 -3.09
N ILE A 264 -36.91 9.22 -2.34
CA ILE A 264 -37.94 10.07 -1.74
C ILE A 264 -38.63 10.95 -2.79
N ALA A 265 -37.91 11.44 -3.81
CA ALA A 265 -38.52 12.17 -4.92
C ALA A 265 -39.45 11.28 -5.77
N GLN A 266 -39.09 10.01 -5.98
CA GLN A 266 -39.96 9.01 -6.61
C GLN A 266 -41.21 8.75 -5.76
N GLN A 267 -41.04 8.33 -4.50
CA GLN A 267 -42.14 8.03 -3.58
C GLN A 267 -43.13 9.19 -3.41
N VAL A 268 -42.66 10.45 -3.35
CA VAL A 268 -43.55 11.62 -3.24
C VAL A 268 -44.31 11.88 -4.55
N ARG A 269 -43.76 11.53 -5.72
CA ARG A 269 -44.51 11.59 -7.00
C ARG A 269 -45.58 10.51 -7.07
N ASP A 270 -45.25 9.30 -6.67
CA ASP A 270 -46.17 8.17 -6.64
C ASP A 270 -47.34 8.46 -5.68
N LEU A 271 -47.05 9.03 -4.50
CA LEU A 271 -48.06 9.54 -3.56
C LEU A 271 -48.92 10.68 -4.14
N LYS A 272 -48.33 11.65 -4.85
CA LYS A 272 -49.08 12.73 -5.52
C LYS A 272 -49.96 12.25 -6.68
N ALA A 273 -49.66 11.09 -7.26
CA ALA A 273 -50.43 10.46 -8.34
C ALA A 273 -51.50 9.47 -7.82
N LEU A 274 -51.50 9.16 -6.52
CA LEU A 274 -52.36 8.16 -5.91
C LEU A 274 -53.82 8.68 -5.79
N PRO A 275 -54.84 7.98 -6.31
CA PRO A 275 -56.23 8.37 -6.12
C PRO A 275 -56.67 8.22 -4.65
N GLU A 276 -57.53 9.11 -4.15
CA GLU A 276 -58.00 9.13 -2.75
C GLU A 276 -58.52 7.77 -2.26
N LYS A 277 -59.24 7.05 -3.13
CA LYS A 277 -59.77 5.68 -2.87
C LYS A 277 -58.69 4.62 -2.65
N GLN A 278 -57.41 4.95 -2.79
CA GLN A 278 -56.27 4.07 -2.55
C GLN A 278 -55.42 4.49 -1.33
N TYR A 279 -55.74 5.62 -0.67
CA TYR A 279 -55.01 6.07 0.52
C TYR A 279 -55.07 5.04 1.66
N GLU A 280 -56.26 4.48 1.93
CA GLU A 280 -56.46 3.40 2.91
C GLU A 280 -55.59 2.18 2.58
N ARG A 281 -55.62 1.71 1.33
CA ARG A 281 -54.77 0.59 0.85
C ARG A 281 -53.28 0.89 1.00
N TYR A 282 -52.84 2.12 0.76
CA TYR A 282 -51.44 2.51 0.94
C TYR A 282 -51.02 2.46 2.42
N ILE A 283 -51.87 2.93 3.35
CA ILE A 283 -51.61 2.85 4.78
C ILE A 283 -51.62 1.38 5.26
N LEU A 284 -52.57 0.56 4.82
CA LEU A 284 -52.61 -0.88 5.12
C LEU A 284 -51.38 -1.62 4.61
N ASN A 285 -50.86 -1.28 3.42
CA ASN A 285 -49.60 -1.85 2.93
C ASN A 285 -48.39 -1.50 3.83
N LEU A 286 -48.36 -0.30 4.42
CA LEU A 286 -47.32 0.07 5.40
C LEU A 286 -47.51 -0.64 6.74
N GLU A 287 -48.76 -0.84 7.17
CA GLU A 287 -49.10 -1.62 8.37
C GLU A 287 -48.65 -3.08 8.22
N ASP A 288 -48.94 -3.75 7.11
CA ASP A 288 -48.50 -5.13 6.84
C ASP A 288 -46.98 -5.24 6.72
N VAL A 289 -46.27 -4.22 6.21
CA VAL A 289 -44.79 -4.21 6.23
C VAL A 289 -44.27 -4.15 7.67
N LEU A 290 -44.78 -3.25 8.51
CA LEU A 290 -44.38 -3.19 9.93
C LEU A 290 -44.75 -4.49 10.67
N ARG A 291 -45.93 -5.05 10.40
CA ARG A 291 -46.40 -6.33 10.95
C ARG A 291 -45.49 -7.49 10.59
N ASN A 292 -45.05 -7.59 9.34
CA ASN A 292 -44.15 -8.65 8.89
C ASN A 292 -42.77 -8.52 9.57
N ILE A 293 -42.29 -7.29 9.80
CA ILE A 293 -41.08 -7.03 10.58
C ILE A 293 -41.29 -7.41 12.06
N ALA A 294 -42.44 -7.07 12.65
CA ALA A 294 -42.79 -7.42 14.03
C ALA A 294 -42.80 -8.94 14.24
N VAL A 295 -43.49 -9.69 13.36
CA VAL A 295 -43.53 -11.16 13.39
C VAL A 295 -42.14 -11.76 13.21
N ALA A 296 -41.33 -11.24 12.27
CA ALA A 296 -39.97 -11.73 12.05
C ALA A 296 -38.99 -11.44 13.21
N SER A 297 -39.30 -10.45 14.06
CA SER A 297 -38.49 -10.07 15.23
C SER A 297 -39.06 -10.55 16.57
N SER A 298 -40.13 -11.37 16.55
CA SER A 298 -40.88 -11.79 17.74
C SER A 298 -41.35 -10.63 18.62
N ALA A 299 -41.71 -9.51 18.00
CA ALA A 299 -42.34 -8.36 18.64
C ALA A 299 -43.87 -8.54 18.69
N GLY A 300 -44.54 -7.76 19.54
CA GLY A 300 -46.01 -7.76 19.66
C GLY A 300 -46.75 -7.22 18.43
N ASP A 301 -48.06 -7.43 18.40
CA ASP A 301 -48.95 -6.78 17.42
C ASP A 301 -49.35 -5.38 17.94
N TYR A 302 -48.86 -4.32 17.29
CA TYR A 302 -49.12 -2.92 17.65
C TYR A 302 -49.92 -2.16 16.58
N ARG A 303 -50.68 -2.87 15.73
CA ARG A 303 -51.46 -2.28 14.62
C ARG A 303 -52.64 -1.42 15.06
N ASN A 304 -52.94 -1.39 16.36
CA ASN A 304 -53.86 -0.44 16.99
C ASN A 304 -53.22 0.93 17.32
N GLN A 305 -51.92 1.13 17.03
CA GLN A 305 -51.18 2.37 17.25
C GLN A 305 -50.92 3.11 15.94
N THR A 306 -50.34 4.32 15.99
CA THR A 306 -49.88 5.00 14.77
C THR A 306 -48.72 4.23 14.14
N LEU A 307 -48.51 4.34 12.82
CA LEU A 307 -47.37 3.71 12.14
C LEU A 307 -46.01 4.10 12.76
N ILE A 308 -45.91 5.31 13.31
CA ILE A 308 -44.69 5.80 13.98
C ILE A 308 -44.49 5.09 15.32
N ASP A 309 -45.55 4.87 16.09
CA ASP A 309 -45.44 4.24 17.42
C ASP A 309 -45.33 2.72 17.30
N HIS A 310 -46.04 2.09 16.34
CA HIS A 310 -45.83 0.70 15.94
C HIS A 310 -44.36 0.44 15.58
N ALA A 311 -43.71 1.31 14.80
CA ALA A 311 -42.30 1.19 14.48
C ALA A 311 -41.38 1.29 15.71
N LYS A 312 -41.65 2.20 16.66
CA LYS A 312 -40.89 2.31 17.93
C LYS A 312 -41.06 1.08 18.82
N GLN A 313 -42.25 0.49 18.88
CA GLN A 313 -42.49 -0.72 19.69
C GLN A 313 -41.75 -1.93 19.12
N ILE A 314 -41.67 -2.04 17.79
CA ILE A 314 -40.82 -3.02 17.10
C ILE A 314 -39.34 -2.77 17.44
N GLU A 315 -38.84 -1.55 17.29
CA GLU A 315 -37.45 -1.16 17.61
C GLU A 315 -37.09 -1.50 19.07
N HIS A 316 -37.95 -1.16 20.03
CA HIS A 316 -37.77 -1.47 21.44
C HIS A 316 -37.75 -2.99 21.70
N SER A 317 -38.66 -3.74 21.07
CA SER A 317 -38.72 -5.20 21.17
C SER A 317 -37.47 -5.86 20.56
N MET A 318 -37.00 -5.37 19.41
CA MET A 318 -35.76 -5.84 18.77
C MET A 318 -34.54 -5.63 19.69
N MET A 319 -34.41 -4.45 20.31
CA MET A 319 -33.30 -4.18 21.24
C MET A 319 -33.36 -5.09 22.49
N SER A 320 -34.56 -5.31 23.04
CA SER A 320 -34.75 -6.20 24.19
C SER A 320 -34.43 -7.66 23.84
N ASN A 321 -34.87 -8.13 22.67
CA ASN A 321 -34.59 -9.49 22.19
C ASN A 321 -33.09 -9.68 21.89
N GLN A 322 -32.44 -8.70 21.24
CA GLN A 322 -30.99 -8.73 20.99
C GLN A 322 -30.17 -8.82 22.30
N GLN A 323 -30.55 -8.05 23.33
CA GLN A 323 -29.89 -8.14 24.63
C GLN A 323 -30.11 -9.51 25.27
N SER A 324 -31.35 -10.01 25.28
CA SER A 324 -31.69 -11.33 25.83
C SER A 324 -30.97 -12.47 25.12
N ASP A 325 -30.81 -12.41 23.80
CA ASP A 325 -30.11 -13.43 23.02
C ASP A 325 -28.58 -13.36 23.20
N GLN A 326 -28.02 -12.16 23.45
CA GLN A 326 -26.62 -12.00 23.84
C GLN A 326 -26.36 -12.56 25.25
N GLU A 327 -27.27 -12.35 26.20
CA GLU A 327 -27.21 -12.92 27.55
C GLU A 327 -27.31 -14.47 27.50
N LYS A 328 -28.22 -15.03 26.70
CA LYS A 328 -28.31 -16.48 26.44
C LYS A 328 -27.03 -17.06 25.83
N TRP A 329 -26.45 -16.38 24.83
CA TRP A 329 -25.19 -16.81 24.22
C TRP A 329 -24.03 -16.84 25.22
N GLN A 330 -23.96 -15.86 26.13
CA GLN A 330 -22.96 -15.85 27.19
C GLN A 330 -23.18 -17.01 28.18
N ALA A 331 -24.42 -17.25 28.61
CA ALA A 331 -24.76 -18.37 29.49
C ALA A 331 -24.40 -19.73 28.85
N LEU A 332 -24.80 -19.96 27.60
CA LEU A 332 -24.50 -21.20 26.85
C LEU A 332 -22.99 -21.38 26.61
N THR A 333 -22.24 -20.28 26.43
CA THR A 333 -20.77 -20.34 26.31
C THR A 333 -20.12 -20.77 27.62
N VAL A 334 -20.63 -20.32 28.77
CA VAL A 334 -20.16 -20.75 30.10
C VAL A 334 -20.50 -22.22 30.33
N GLU A 335 -21.74 -22.64 30.06
CA GLU A 335 -22.20 -24.02 30.18
C GLU A 335 -21.36 -24.98 29.32
N LEU A 336 -21.15 -24.65 28.04
CA LEU A 336 -20.32 -25.44 27.12
C LEU A 336 -18.83 -25.47 27.57
N SER A 337 -18.33 -24.42 28.23
CA SER A 337 -16.99 -24.45 28.83
C SER A 337 -16.88 -25.35 30.05
N GLN A 338 -17.94 -25.45 30.88
CA GLN A 338 -18.01 -26.35 32.03
C GLN A 338 -18.06 -27.81 31.58
N VAL A 339 -18.98 -28.16 30.67
CA VAL A 339 -19.11 -29.53 30.14
C VAL A 339 -17.80 -30.02 29.53
N LYS A 340 -17.05 -29.13 28.85
CA LYS A 340 -15.71 -29.44 28.34
C LYS A 340 -14.71 -29.74 29.46
N GLN A 341 -14.71 -28.97 30.55
CA GLN A 341 -13.83 -29.21 31.69
C GLN A 341 -14.17 -30.54 32.39
N ASP A 342 -15.45 -30.83 32.56
CA ASP A 342 -15.93 -32.08 33.17
C ASP A 342 -15.47 -33.29 32.33
N TRP A 343 -15.64 -33.24 31.00
CA TRP A 343 -15.12 -34.27 30.09
C TRP A 343 -13.59 -34.45 30.16
N GLN A 344 -12.82 -33.39 30.38
CA GLN A 344 -11.37 -33.51 30.57
C GLN A 344 -11.03 -34.23 31.89
N GLN A 345 -11.76 -33.94 32.97
CA GLN A 345 -11.62 -34.63 34.25
C GLN A 345 -12.03 -36.12 34.18
N ASP A 346 -13.08 -36.45 33.41
CA ASP A 346 -13.48 -37.83 33.15
C ASP A 346 -12.42 -38.59 32.33
N ILE A 347 -11.82 -37.97 31.31
CA ILE A 347 -10.72 -38.56 30.53
C ILE A 347 -9.48 -38.82 31.41
N GLU A 348 -9.11 -37.88 32.28
CA GLU A 348 -8.01 -38.07 33.24
C GLU A 348 -8.31 -39.22 34.22
N THR A 349 -9.55 -39.29 34.72
CA THR A 349 -10.01 -40.34 35.64
C THR A 349 -10.01 -41.71 34.97
N PHE A 350 -10.53 -41.83 33.75
CA PHE A 350 -10.53 -43.07 32.98
C PHE A 350 -9.11 -43.51 32.59
N THR A 351 -8.22 -42.56 32.26
CA THR A 351 -6.80 -42.84 32.01
C THR A 351 -6.11 -43.38 33.25
N ALA A 352 -6.37 -42.81 34.43
CA ALA A 352 -5.86 -43.31 35.70
C ALA A 352 -6.35 -44.73 36.02
N GLN A 353 -7.64 -45.02 35.80
CA GLN A 353 -8.22 -46.36 35.96
C GLN A 353 -7.60 -47.38 34.99
N SER A 354 -7.47 -47.03 33.70
CA SER A 354 -6.84 -47.89 32.69
C SER A 354 -5.38 -48.22 33.04
N ASN A 355 -4.61 -47.23 33.51
CA ASN A 355 -3.24 -47.42 33.95
C ASN A 355 -3.16 -48.35 35.17
N ALA A 356 -4.03 -48.16 36.18
CA ALA A 356 -4.09 -49.04 37.34
C ALA A 356 -4.42 -50.49 36.95
N LEU A 357 -5.42 -50.69 36.09
CA LEU A 357 -5.82 -52.01 35.60
C LEU A 357 -4.71 -52.70 34.78
N SER A 358 -3.92 -51.94 34.01
CA SER A 358 -2.75 -52.48 33.30
C SER A 358 -1.64 -52.94 34.24
N ALA A 359 -1.42 -52.23 35.36
CA ALA A 359 -0.42 -52.58 36.37
C ALA A 359 -0.85 -53.82 37.16
N GLU A 360 -2.15 -53.94 37.48
CA GLU A 360 -2.73 -55.15 38.06
C GLU A 360 -2.58 -56.34 37.09
N LYS A 361 -2.96 -56.18 35.82
CA LYS A 361 -2.78 -57.22 34.78
C LYS A 361 -1.32 -57.67 34.68
N GLN A 362 -0.36 -56.74 34.61
CA GLN A 362 1.06 -57.08 34.53
C GLN A 362 1.54 -57.81 35.79
N THR A 363 1.00 -57.47 36.96
CA THR A 363 1.27 -58.17 38.23
C THR A 363 0.75 -59.61 38.19
N LEU A 364 -0.45 -59.84 37.67
CA LEU A 364 -1.03 -61.17 37.47
C LEU A 364 -0.28 -61.99 36.41
N GLU A 365 0.15 -61.38 35.30
CA GLU A 365 0.97 -62.05 34.28
C GLU A 365 2.32 -62.52 34.84
N ASN A 366 2.98 -61.70 35.67
CA ASN A 366 4.20 -62.10 36.39
C ASN A 366 3.95 -63.29 37.33
N GLN A 367 2.85 -63.30 38.10
CA GLN A 367 2.50 -64.42 38.97
C GLN A 367 2.20 -65.71 38.18
N ILE A 368 1.56 -65.59 37.02
CA ILE A 368 1.31 -66.74 36.13
C ILE A 368 2.63 -67.33 35.61
N ILE A 369 3.60 -66.49 35.21
CA ILE A 369 4.92 -66.94 34.77
C ILE A 369 5.69 -67.65 35.90
N GLU A 370 5.62 -67.13 37.13
CA GLU A 370 6.22 -67.76 38.31
C GLU A 370 5.60 -69.15 38.59
N LEU A 371 4.27 -69.23 38.63
CA LEU A 371 3.54 -70.49 38.84
C LEU A 371 3.77 -71.50 37.72
N GLN A 372 3.86 -71.05 36.46
CA GLN A 372 4.21 -71.92 35.33
C GLN A 372 5.65 -72.45 35.44
N THR A 373 6.60 -71.63 35.89
CA THR A 373 7.99 -72.04 36.13
C THR A 373 8.05 -73.13 37.20
N GLN A 374 7.36 -72.94 38.33
CA GLN A 374 7.20 -73.95 39.39
C GLN A 374 6.55 -75.25 38.87
N ARG A 375 5.57 -75.15 37.97
CA ARG A 375 4.90 -76.31 37.36
C ARG A 375 5.79 -77.06 36.37
N SER A 376 6.59 -76.37 35.54
CA SER A 376 7.56 -77.02 34.65
C SER A 376 8.64 -77.78 35.42
N ALA A 377 9.08 -77.26 36.57
CA ALA A 377 10.02 -77.95 37.46
C ALA A 377 9.45 -79.22 38.11
N THR A 378 8.11 -79.40 38.13
CA THR A 378 7.45 -80.59 38.67
C THR A 378 6.93 -81.56 37.61
N MET A 379 6.61 -81.09 36.39
CA MET A 379 6.03 -81.92 35.31
C MET A 379 7.04 -82.53 34.33
N SER A 380 8.35 -82.32 34.49
CA SER A 380 9.40 -83.01 33.72
C SER A 380 9.56 -84.52 34.05
N ASN A 381 8.52 -85.19 34.57
CA ASN A 381 8.62 -86.48 35.27
C ASN A 381 7.73 -87.63 34.74
N ASN A 382 6.67 -87.40 33.94
CA ASN A 382 5.85 -88.45 33.29
C ASN A 382 4.73 -87.84 32.42
N ASP A 383 4.46 -88.36 31.21
CA ASP A 383 3.10 -88.43 30.62
C ASP A 383 3.01 -89.27 29.30
N VAL A 384 1.93 -90.07 29.10
CA VAL A 384 1.41 -90.51 27.78
C VAL A 384 -0.01 -91.14 27.85
N LEU A 385 -0.89 -90.83 26.87
CA LEU A 385 -2.14 -91.54 26.43
C LEU A 385 -3.40 -91.54 27.35
N GLU A 386 -4.67 -91.59 26.88
CA GLU A 386 -5.34 -91.12 25.64
C GLU A 386 -6.89 -90.97 25.83
N LYS A 387 -7.70 -90.99 24.74
CA LYS A 387 -9.11 -90.51 24.52
C LYS A 387 -10.17 -91.68 24.45
N PRO A 388 -11.46 -91.59 23.95
CA PRO A 388 -12.55 -90.55 23.93
C PRO A 388 -14.08 -91.05 23.95
N GLN A 389 -15.05 -90.10 23.87
CA GLN A 389 -16.51 -90.16 23.42
C GLN A 389 -17.56 -91.03 24.20
N THR A 390 -18.92 -90.95 24.07
CA THR A 390 -19.95 -90.22 23.25
C THR A 390 -21.03 -89.53 24.19
N GLU A 391 -22.31 -89.13 23.92
CA GLU A 391 -23.29 -89.19 22.79
C GLU A 391 -24.37 -88.03 22.75
N SER A 392 -25.71 -88.27 22.72
CA SER A 392 -26.78 -87.26 22.40
C SER A 392 -28.22 -87.56 22.92
N VAL A 393 -29.20 -86.61 22.80
CA VAL A 393 -30.67 -86.75 22.47
C VAL A 393 -31.44 -85.38 22.59
N VAL A 394 -32.77 -85.29 22.33
CA VAL A 394 -33.50 -84.19 21.61
C VAL A 394 -34.79 -83.62 22.30
N VAL A 395 -34.97 -82.28 22.27
CA VAL A 395 -36.15 -81.37 22.02
C VAL A 395 -37.60 -81.94 22.20
N PRO A 396 -38.58 -81.29 22.93
CA PRO A 396 -39.37 -80.14 22.38
C PRO A 396 -40.13 -79.15 23.32
N GLY A 397 -40.57 -77.97 22.80
CA GLY A 397 -41.72 -77.18 23.31
C GLY A 397 -41.63 -75.64 23.24
N ASP A 398 -42.60 -74.98 22.59
CA ASP A 398 -42.93 -73.52 22.60
C ASP A 398 -44.10 -73.25 23.61
N PRO A 399 -44.53 -72.00 23.99
CA PRO A 399 -44.40 -70.72 23.26
C PRO A 399 -44.17 -69.40 24.08
N ALA A 400 -43.99 -68.31 23.32
CA ALA A 400 -44.51 -66.93 23.54
C ALA A 400 -43.81 -65.88 24.46
N ASP A 401 -43.35 -64.82 23.77
CA ASP A 401 -43.48 -63.37 24.10
C ASP A 401 -42.54 -62.69 25.13
N ILE A 402 -42.58 -61.35 25.12
CA ILE A 402 -41.86 -60.32 25.91
C ILE A 402 -40.51 -59.87 25.30
N SER A 403 -40.55 -58.71 24.65
CA SER A 403 -39.40 -57.83 24.38
C SER A 403 -39.08 -57.01 25.65
N PRO A 404 -37.81 -56.60 25.90
CA PRO A 404 -37.39 -55.31 25.35
C PRO A 404 -35.88 -55.15 25.02
N GLN A 405 -35.60 -54.00 24.39
CA GLN A 405 -34.39 -53.17 24.51
C GLN A 405 -33.07 -53.49 23.78
N ASP A 406 -32.53 -52.38 23.27
CA ASP A 406 -31.14 -51.91 23.22
C ASP A 406 -30.08 -52.51 22.26
N THR A 407 -29.50 -51.56 21.53
CA THR A 407 -28.09 -51.44 21.08
C THR A 407 -27.37 -52.64 20.46
N GLU A 408 -26.86 -52.42 19.25
CA GLU A 408 -25.41 -52.16 19.15
C GLU A 408 -25.09 -51.15 18.03
N VAL A 409 -24.02 -50.37 18.20
CA VAL A 409 -23.47 -49.44 17.20
C VAL A 409 -22.19 -50.05 16.63
N THR A 410 -22.10 -50.22 15.32
CA THR A 410 -20.86 -50.59 14.63
C THR A 410 -20.64 -49.77 13.36
N GLU A 411 -20.02 -48.61 13.54
CA GLU A 411 -19.15 -47.98 12.53
C GLU A 411 -17.73 -48.62 12.60
N PRO A 412 -16.79 -48.33 11.68
CA PRO A 412 -16.94 -47.68 10.37
C PRO A 412 -16.24 -48.45 9.22
N ILE A 413 -16.67 -48.23 7.97
CA ILE A 413 -15.84 -48.50 6.77
C ILE A 413 -15.94 -47.31 5.80
N ALA A 414 -14.81 -46.67 5.54
CA ALA A 414 -14.70 -45.56 4.59
C ALA A 414 -14.42 -46.07 3.16
N PRO A 415 -15.06 -45.50 2.11
CA PRO A 415 -14.66 -45.69 0.73
C PRO A 415 -13.79 -44.54 0.20
N LYS A 416 -12.87 -44.87 -0.71
CA LYS A 416 -12.04 -43.92 -1.46
C LYS A 416 -12.47 -43.93 -2.93
N ALA A 417 -12.23 -42.79 -3.60
CA ALA A 417 -11.92 -42.65 -5.03
C ALA A 417 -13.06 -42.58 -6.08
N MET A 418 -12.68 -41.90 -7.18
CA MET A 418 -13.25 -41.85 -8.54
C MET A 418 -14.59 -41.09 -8.69
N ASN A 419 -14.58 -39.93 -9.35
CA ASN A 419 -14.46 -39.66 -10.80
C ASN A 419 -15.77 -39.92 -11.57
N ASN A 420 -16.31 -38.87 -12.19
CA ASN A 420 -16.80 -38.96 -13.56
C ASN A 420 -16.73 -37.59 -14.25
N GLU A 421 -16.36 -37.58 -15.53
CA GLU A 421 -16.30 -36.39 -16.37
C GLU A 421 -17.48 -36.34 -17.36
N ALA A 422 -17.70 -35.15 -17.95
CA ALA A 422 -18.27 -34.91 -19.27
C ALA A 422 -19.63 -35.55 -19.67
N GLN A 423 -20.65 -34.70 -19.80
CA GLN A 423 -21.27 -34.31 -21.10
C GLN A 423 -22.32 -33.21 -20.80
N ALA A 424 -22.28 -31.98 -21.35
CA ALA A 424 -22.00 -31.50 -22.70
C ALA A 424 -23.10 -31.87 -23.71
N ASN A 425 -24.09 -30.98 -23.90
CA ASN A 425 -24.93 -30.94 -25.09
C ASN A 425 -25.52 -29.53 -25.29
N THR A 426 -25.33 -28.98 -26.50
CA THR A 426 -25.78 -27.66 -27.02
C THR A 426 -25.57 -26.43 -26.12
#